data_AF-A0A9D8K4I3-F1
#
_entry.id   AF-A0A9D8K4I3-F1
#
_cell.length_a   1.000
_cell.length_b   1.000
_cell.length_c   1.000
_cell.angle_alpha   90.00
_cell.angle_beta   90.00
_cell.angle_gamma   90.00
#
_symmetry.space_group_name_H-M   'P 1'
#
loop_
_entity.id
_entity.type
_entity.pdbx_description
1 polymer ?
#
loop_
_entity_poly.entity_id
_entity_poly.type
_entity_poly.pdbx_seq_one_letter_code
_entity_poly.pdbx_strand_id
1 'polypeptide(L)'
;MLELKFDKKKCADCKAISCLVKCQYIDLNKTEAKKEWQKVINGEDSFVLDACTTCYACEEYCPFGNHPFYLIVERQEEKNVLAAPRALIKQWVNMCAPSGKFMLGDVKEKTASLCFMPRLGSLAQGKLFEDVATSWILGAEFFCNAVYLHFSRMSVIKERLPKVIENISKQGIKELICLHDECYATYNSLAPACGIDVPFKTIHYMEHLYQKLKENKSGIKPLNVKAAYQRNCSTRLVPQIDHFVDDIFGLIGVTRLDREYDRENALCCGALIWASKGYDAGHDVQQRNIDDMVKHGAEYCVFNCPACWDPLAEKVAKKGIKPIHMIDLCKLAMGEEQALKLPEVPLEV
;
A
#
# COMPACT_ATOMS: atom_id res chain seq x y z
N MET A 1 -9.95 -19.62 -15.68
CA MET A 1 -9.11 -18.84 -14.73
C MET A 1 -9.41 -17.38 -14.97
N LEU A 2 -9.43 -16.52 -13.96
CA LEU A 2 -9.69 -15.08 -14.16
C LEU A 2 -8.57 -14.46 -15.02
N GLU A 3 -8.92 -13.62 -15.97
CA GLU A 3 -7.97 -12.97 -16.88
C GLU A 3 -7.84 -11.49 -16.55
N LEU A 4 -6.63 -10.95 -16.74
CA LEU A 4 -6.41 -9.51 -16.63
C LEU A 4 -7.07 -8.81 -17.81
N LYS A 5 -7.84 -7.75 -17.53
CA LYS A 5 -8.46 -6.88 -18.54
C LYS A 5 -7.42 -5.97 -19.19
N PHE A 6 -6.55 -6.55 -20.00
CA PHE A 6 -5.50 -5.84 -20.71
C PHE A 6 -5.81 -5.71 -22.21
N ASP A 7 -5.77 -4.49 -22.76
CA ASP A 7 -5.97 -4.24 -24.18
C ASP A 7 -4.65 -3.84 -24.86
N LYS A 8 -4.16 -4.70 -25.76
CA LYS A 8 -2.93 -4.43 -26.53
C LYS A 8 -3.05 -3.19 -27.42
N LYS A 9 -4.25 -2.87 -27.91
CA LYS A 9 -4.48 -1.73 -28.83
C LYS A 9 -4.24 -0.40 -28.13
N LYS A 10 -4.70 -0.25 -26.88
CA LYS A 10 -4.43 0.94 -26.06
C LYS A 10 -2.93 1.23 -25.91
N CYS A 11 -2.10 0.18 -25.87
CA CYS A 11 -0.64 0.34 -25.80
C CYS A 11 -0.03 0.73 -27.14
N ALA A 12 -0.57 0.26 -28.27
CA ALA A 12 -0.10 0.65 -29.61
C ALA A 12 -0.31 2.15 -29.86
N ASP A 13 -1.41 2.71 -29.36
CA ASP A 13 -1.75 4.14 -29.46
C ASP A 13 -1.04 5.01 -28.42
N CYS A 14 -0.39 4.39 -27.42
CA CYS A 14 0.24 5.11 -26.33
C CYS A 14 1.55 5.79 -26.78
N LYS A 15 1.48 7.10 -27.01
CA LYS A 15 2.66 7.91 -27.33
C LYS A 15 3.53 8.22 -26.12
N ALA A 16 3.01 8.17 -24.90
CA ALA A 16 3.76 8.56 -23.71
C ALA A 16 4.65 7.44 -23.19
N ILE A 17 4.12 6.20 -23.14
CA ILE A 17 4.81 5.02 -22.56
C ILE A 17 5.33 5.32 -21.15
N SER A 18 4.55 6.12 -20.40
CA SER A 18 4.91 6.59 -19.06
C SER A 18 5.14 5.45 -18.08
N CYS A 19 4.55 4.28 -18.32
CA CYS A 19 4.76 3.08 -17.53
C CYS A 19 6.24 2.66 -17.42
N LEU A 20 7.05 2.90 -18.46
CA LEU A 20 8.49 2.62 -18.43
C LEU A 20 9.34 3.89 -18.44
N VAL A 21 8.95 4.91 -19.20
CA VAL A 21 9.73 6.16 -19.32
C VAL A 21 9.83 6.92 -17.99
N LYS A 22 8.81 6.83 -17.13
CA LYS A 22 8.83 7.45 -15.79
C LYS A 22 9.30 6.49 -14.70
N CYS A 23 9.83 5.30 -15.03
CA CYS A 23 10.26 4.35 -14.01
C CYS A 23 11.41 4.94 -13.20
N GLN A 24 11.27 4.96 -11.87
CA GLN A 24 12.32 5.49 -10.97
C GLN A 24 13.50 4.52 -10.76
N TYR A 25 13.41 3.30 -11.29
CA TYR A 25 14.38 2.22 -11.04
C TYR A 25 14.98 1.65 -12.33
N ILE A 26 14.46 2.05 -13.49
CA ILE A 26 14.90 1.60 -14.81
C ILE A 26 15.01 2.84 -15.68
N ASP A 27 16.23 3.14 -16.14
CA ASP A 27 16.47 4.24 -17.06
C ASP A 27 16.33 3.73 -18.50
N LEU A 28 15.33 4.25 -19.20
CA LEU A 28 15.06 3.94 -20.60
C LEU A 28 14.62 5.20 -21.33
N ASN A 29 15.25 5.46 -22.47
CA ASN A 29 14.69 6.45 -23.38
C ASN A 29 13.41 5.89 -24.03
N LYS A 30 12.64 6.77 -24.67
CA LYS A 30 11.33 6.42 -25.25
C LYS A 30 11.37 5.28 -26.27
N THR A 31 12.44 5.18 -27.07
CA THR A 31 12.59 4.14 -28.10
C THR A 31 12.86 2.79 -27.45
N GLU A 32 13.75 2.75 -26.46
CA GLU A 32 14.06 1.55 -25.69
C GLU A 32 12.85 1.09 -24.88
N ALA A 33 12.19 2.02 -24.18
CA ALA A 33 10.94 1.77 -23.45
C ALA A 33 9.87 1.17 -24.36
N LYS A 34 9.68 1.70 -25.58
CA LYS A 34 8.71 1.14 -26.53
C LYS A 34 9.06 -0.30 -26.92
N LYS A 35 10.33 -0.56 -27.23
CA LYS A 35 10.81 -1.88 -27.63
C LYS A 35 10.61 -2.90 -26.51
N GLU A 36 11.04 -2.59 -25.29
CA GLU A 36 10.91 -3.49 -24.15
C GLU A 36 9.45 -3.68 -23.72
N TRP A 37 8.64 -2.61 -23.76
CA TRP A 37 7.21 -2.74 -23.47
C TRP A 37 6.50 -3.66 -24.46
N GLN A 38 6.85 -3.60 -25.74
CA GLN A 38 6.28 -4.50 -26.74
C GLN A 38 6.62 -5.97 -26.47
N LYS A 39 7.85 -6.26 -26.02
CA LYS A 39 8.25 -7.60 -25.61
C LYS A 39 7.40 -8.10 -24.44
N VAL A 40 7.22 -7.28 -23.39
CA VAL A 40 6.36 -7.61 -22.24
C VAL A 40 4.92 -7.89 -22.68
N ILE A 41 4.35 -7.05 -23.56
CA ILE A 41 3.01 -7.27 -24.13
C ILE A 41 2.89 -8.62 -24.85
N ASN A 42 3.93 -8.98 -25.62
CA ASN A 42 3.96 -10.19 -26.42
C ASN A 42 4.32 -11.46 -25.62
N GLY A 43 4.74 -11.33 -24.37
CA GLY A 43 5.22 -12.46 -23.56
C GLY A 43 6.65 -12.89 -23.91
N GLU A 44 7.41 -12.04 -24.59
CA GLU A 44 8.82 -12.24 -24.91
C GLU A 44 9.71 -11.91 -23.70
N ASP A 45 10.96 -12.36 -23.73
CA ASP A 45 11.94 -12.05 -22.68
C ASP A 45 12.32 -10.57 -22.72
N SER A 46 12.19 -9.89 -21.58
CA SER A 46 12.57 -8.49 -21.42
C SER A 46 13.24 -8.31 -20.07
N PHE A 47 14.35 -7.57 -20.06
CA PHE A 47 15.09 -7.28 -18.83
C PHE A 47 14.24 -6.49 -17.82
N VAL A 48 13.18 -5.81 -18.28
CA VAL A 48 12.22 -5.09 -17.42
C VAL A 48 11.60 -6.03 -16.39
N LEU A 49 11.38 -7.31 -16.74
CA LEU A 49 10.80 -8.29 -15.82
C LEU A 49 11.75 -8.57 -14.66
N ASP A 50 13.05 -8.71 -14.92
CA ASP A 50 14.09 -8.91 -13.91
C ASP A 50 14.43 -7.62 -13.15
N ALA A 51 14.38 -6.46 -13.80
CA ALA A 51 14.75 -5.18 -13.19
C ALA A 51 13.63 -4.58 -12.33
N CYS A 52 12.36 -4.93 -12.59
CA CYS A 52 11.21 -4.39 -11.87
C CYS A 52 11.32 -4.60 -10.35
N THR A 53 11.16 -3.52 -9.59
CA THR A 53 11.20 -3.48 -8.12
C THR A 53 9.82 -3.64 -7.48
N THR A 54 8.76 -3.82 -8.29
CA THR A 54 7.37 -3.99 -7.86
C THR A 54 6.79 -2.80 -7.08
N CYS A 55 7.16 -1.57 -7.43
CA CYS A 55 6.71 -0.37 -6.72
C CYS A 55 5.31 0.14 -7.09
N TYR A 56 4.62 -0.52 -8.03
CA TYR A 56 3.28 -0.18 -8.56
C TYR A 56 3.19 1.13 -9.36
N ALA A 57 4.25 1.93 -9.47
CA ALA A 57 4.22 3.26 -10.08
C ALA A 57 3.75 3.27 -11.55
N CYS A 58 4.13 2.27 -12.34
CA CYS A 58 3.69 2.19 -13.72
C CYS A 58 2.17 2.04 -13.87
N GLU A 59 1.48 1.51 -12.85
CA GLU A 59 0.01 1.43 -12.82
C GLU A 59 -0.61 2.82 -12.75
N GLU A 60 -0.11 3.67 -11.85
CA GLU A 60 -0.53 5.07 -11.67
C GLU A 60 -0.22 5.91 -12.91
N TYR A 61 0.93 5.68 -13.55
CA TYR A 61 1.40 6.47 -14.68
C TYR A 61 0.65 6.19 -15.99
N CYS A 62 -0.14 5.10 -16.05
CA CYS A 62 -0.77 4.67 -17.28
C CYS A 62 -1.98 5.57 -17.63
N PRO A 63 -1.91 6.38 -18.71
CA PRO A 63 -2.99 7.31 -19.04
C PRO A 63 -4.27 6.60 -19.54
N PHE A 64 -4.16 5.31 -19.87
CA PHE A 64 -5.27 4.50 -20.37
C PHE A 64 -5.88 3.55 -19.34
N GLY A 65 -5.37 3.54 -18.10
CA GLY A 65 -5.77 2.56 -17.08
C GLY A 65 -5.68 1.12 -17.58
N ASN A 66 -4.62 0.77 -18.32
CA ASN A 66 -4.47 -0.49 -19.03
C ASN A 66 -3.55 -1.47 -18.29
N HIS A 67 -3.49 -1.37 -16.96
CA HIS A 67 -2.90 -2.36 -16.07
C HIS A 67 -1.45 -2.82 -16.37
N PRO A 68 -0.51 -1.91 -16.71
CA PRO A 68 0.85 -2.32 -17.06
C PRO A 68 1.58 -3.02 -15.91
N PHE A 69 1.33 -2.63 -14.66
CA PHE A 69 1.98 -3.28 -13.53
C PHE A 69 1.51 -4.73 -13.38
N TYR A 70 0.19 -4.95 -13.41
CA TYR A 70 -0.37 -6.29 -13.29
C TYR A 70 0.07 -7.20 -14.43
N LEU A 71 0.20 -6.69 -15.66
CA LEU A 71 0.76 -7.46 -16.77
C LEU A 71 2.22 -7.85 -16.52
N ILE A 72 3.06 -6.95 -15.99
CA ILE A 72 4.44 -7.27 -15.62
C ILE A 72 4.46 -8.43 -14.62
N VAL A 73 3.61 -8.40 -13.59
CA VAL A 73 3.52 -9.47 -12.58
C VAL A 73 3.11 -10.81 -13.22
N GLU A 74 2.14 -10.82 -14.15
CA GLU A 74 1.76 -12.03 -14.88
C GLU A 74 2.91 -12.58 -15.72
N ARG A 75 3.64 -11.71 -16.45
CA ARG A 75 4.81 -12.13 -17.24
C ARG A 75 5.95 -12.64 -16.37
N GLN A 76 6.19 -12.02 -15.23
CA GLN A 76 7.16 -12.51 -14.25
C GLN A 76 6.76 -13.91 -13.75
N GLU A 77 5.48 -14.13 -13.47
CA GLU A 77 4.99 -15.44 -13.02
C GLU A 77 5.13 -16.51 -14.11
N GLU A 78 4.68 -16.24 -15.33
CA GLU A 78 4.80 -17.14 -16.49
C GLU A 78 6.25 -17.57 -16.76
N LYS A 79 7.19 -16.62 -16.61
CA LYS A 79 8.63 -16.85 -16.82
C LYS A 79 9.37 -17.26 -15.56
N ASN A 80 8.68 -17.40 -14.43
CA ASN A 80 9.27 -17.77 -13.14
C ASN A 80 10.41 -16.82 -12.70
N VAL A 81 10.26 -15.53 -13.00
CA VAL A 81 11.08 -14.44 -12.45
C VAL A 81 10.62 -14.21 -11.03
N LEU A 82 11.45 -14.55 -10.05
CA LEU A 82 11.06 -14.55 -8.64
C LEU A 82 11.72 -13.39 -7.89
N ALA A 83 10.92 -12.66 -7.11
CA ALA A 83 11.40 -11.63 -6.20
C ALA A 83 12.05 -12.18 -4.91
N ALA A 84 11.92 -13.48 -4.65
CA ALA A 84 12.49 -14.15 -3.49
C ALA A 84 12.73 -15.65 -3.79
N PRO A 85 13.57 -16.35 -3.01
CA PRO A 85 13.74 -17.79 -3.14
C PRO A 85 12.40 -18.54 -3.15
N ARG A 86 12.25 -19.50 -4.08
CA ARG A 86 11.01 -20.26 -4.30
C ARG A 86 10.46 -20.90 -3.01
N ALA A 87 11.34 -21.40 -2.14
CA ALA A 87 10.96 -22.01 -0.87
C ALA A 87 10.26 -21.00 0.06
N LEU A 88 10.78 -19.77 0.16
CA LEU A 88 10.19 -18.71 0.98
C LEU A 88 8.83 -18.28 0.43
N ILE A 89 8.70 -18.12 -0.90
CA ILE A 89 7.41 -17.81 -1.52
C ILE A 89 6.39 -18.92 -1.23
N LYS A 90 6.77 -20.19 -1.40
CA LYS A 90 5.87 -21.33 -1.14
C LYS A 90 5.45 -21.39 0.34
N GLN A 91 6.40 -21.20 1.25
CA GLN A 91 6.12 -21.16 2.68
C GLN A 91 5.15 -20.03 3.02
N TRP A 92 5.39 -18.82 2.48
CA TRP A 92 4.52 -17.67 2.68
C TRP A 92 3.09 -17.91 2.16
N VAL A 93 2.97 -18.40 0.93
CA VAL A 93 1.67 -18.74 0.31
C VAL A 93 0.89 -19.74 1.14
N ASN A 94 1.57 -20.75 1.69
CA ASN A 94 0.96 -21.79 2.52
C ASN A 94 0.57 -21.27 3.91
N MET A 95 1.42 -20.44 4.53
CA MET A 95 1.17 -19.88 5.86
C MET A 95 -0.06 -18.97 5.88
N CYS A 96 -0.26 -18.20 4.82
CA CYS A 96 -1.38 -17.28 4.67
C CYS A 96 -2.57 -17.90 3.90
N ALA A 97 -2.60 -19.22 3.75
CA ALA A 97 -3.75 -19.90 3.15
C ALA A 97 -4.95 -19.88 4.12
N PRO A 98 -6.18 -19.63 3.63
CA PRO A 98 -7.38 -19.82 4.44
C PRO A 98 -7.45 -21.26 4.97
N SER A 99 -7.70 -21.41 6.28
CA SER A 99 -7.71 -22.71 6.97
C SER A 99 -9.00 -22.96 7.76
N GLY A 100 -9.98 -22.07 7.63
CA GLY A 100 -11.20 -22.04 8.43
C GLY A 100 -11.02 -21.37 9.80
N LYS A 101 -9.93 -20.63 10.01
CA LYS A 101 -9.58 -20.02 11.30
C LYS A 101 -9.49 -18.50 11.21
N PHE A 102 -10.57 -17.85 11.64
CA PHE A 102 -10.69 -16.39 11.68
C PHE A 102 -11.33 -15.94 13.00
N MET A 103 -11.21 -14.65 13.28
CA MET A 103 -11.84 -13.98 14.40
C MET A 103 -12.79 -12.91 13.88
N LEU A 104 -13.92 -12.77 14.59
CA LEU A 104 -14.93 -11.76 14.33
C LEU A 104 -15.16 -10.96 15.60
N GLY A 105 -15.43 -9.67 15.43
CA GLY A 105 -16.16 -8.88 16.41
C GLY A 105 -17.67 -9.11 16.31
N ASP A 106 -18.43 -8.21 16.93
CA ASP A 106 -19.87 -8.04 16.71
C ASP A 106 -20.11 -7.40 15.33
N VAL A 107 -20.06 -8.22 14.27
CA VAL A 107 -20.11 -7.77 12.88
C VAL A 107 -21.44 -7.11 12.56
N LYS A 108 -21.38 -5.87 12.08
CA LYS A 108 -22.51 -5.05 11.65
C LYS A 108 -22.42 -4.74 10.16
N GLU A 109 -23.43 -4.06 9.61
CA GLU A 109 -23.40 -3.66 8.19
C GLU A 109 -22.19 -2.80 7.83
N LYS A 110 -21.75 -1.92 8.75
CA LYS A 110 -20.47 -1.20 8.68
C LYS A 110 -19.44 -1.89 9.58
N THR A 111 -18.34 -2.35 8.98
CA THR A 111 -17.34 -3.20 9.65
C THR A 111 -15.92 -2.83 9.26
N ALA A 112 -14.99 -2.84 10.21
CA ALA A 112 -13.57 -2.65 9.97
C ALA A 112 -12.87 -3.95 9.57
N SER A 113 -12.13 -3.93 8.47
CA SER A 113 -11.23 -5.03 8.09
C SER A 113 -9.88 -4.85 8.74
N LEU A 114 -9.53 -5.75 9.67
CA LEU A 114 -8.16 -5.91 10.16
C LEU A 114 -7.34 -6.81 9.22
N CYS A 115 -7.93 -7.26 8.10
CA CYS A 115 -7.32 -8.17 7.15
C CYS A 115 -6.80 -9.43 7.85
N PHE A 116 -5.50 -9.73 7.71
CA PHE A 116 -4.81 -10.79 8.45
C PHE A 116 -3.79 -10.22 9.46
N MET A 117 -3.89 -8.93 9.79
CA MET A 117 -2.89 -8.16 10.55
C MET A 117 -3.45 -7.71 11.91
N PRO A 118 -3.21 -8.45 13.01
CA PRO A 118 -3.74 -8.11 14.33
C PRO A 118 -3.37 -6.71 14.83
N ARG A 119 -2.19 -6.20 14.43
CA ARG A 119 -1.69 -4.85 14.78
C ARG A 119 -2.62 -3.72 14.32
N LEU A 120 -3.43 -3.94 13.28
CA LEU A 120 -4.44 -2.97 12.84
C LEU A 120 -5.55 -2.78 13.88
N GLY A 121 -5.84 -3.83 14.67
CA GLY A 121 -6.80 -3.75 15.77
C GLY A 121 -6.38 -2.79 16.88
N SER A 122 -5.07 -2.66 17.18
CA SER A 122 -4.56 -1.68 18.14
C SER A 122 -4.62 -0.25 17.60
N LEU A 123 -4.43 -0.08 16.28
CA LEU A 123 -4.58 1.22 15.61
C LEU A 123 -6.04 1.67 15.59
N ALA A 124 -6.98 0.80 15.26
CA ALA A 124 -8.42 1.11 15.14
C ALA A 124 -9.17 1.12 16.49
N GLN A 125 -8.59 1.79 17.48
CA GLN A 125 -9.19 2.07 18.78
C GLN A 125 -9.30 3.58 18.98
N GLY A 126 -10.04 4.01 20.00
CA GLY A 126 -10.16 5.42 20.36
C GLY A 126 -11.32 6.13 19.65
N LYS A 127 -11.43 7.45 19.86
CA LYS A 127 -12.63 8.22 19.49
C LYS A 127 -12.95 8.17 18.01
N LEU A 128 -11.93 8.11 17.17
CA LEU A 128 -12.07 8.10 15.72
C LEU A 128 -12.56 6.74 15.15
N PHE A 129 -12.69 5.71 15.99
CA PHE A 129 -13.15 4.38 15.60
C PHE A 129 -14.28 3.84 16.49
N GLU A 130 -14.88 4.67 17.36
CA GLU A 130 -15.95 4.24 18.27
C GLU A 130 -17.14 3.61 17.53
N ASP A 131 -17.47 4.08 16.33
CA ASP A 131 -18.59 3.56 15.52
C ASP A 131 -18.35 2.13 14.99
N VAL A 132 -17.10 1.66 15.00
CA VAL A 132 -16.72 0.31 14.57
C VAL A 132 -15.90 -0.46 15.60
N ALA A 133 -15.81 0.03 16.85
CA ALA A 133 -14.95 -0.53 17.89
C ALA A 133 -15.21 -2.02 18.16
N THR A 134 -16.48 -2.46 18.07
CA THR A 134 -16.86 -3.86 18.23
C THR A 134 -17.03 -4.60 16.91
N SER A 135 -17.10 -3.90 15.78
CA SER A 135 -17.49 -4.44 14.47
C SER A 135 -16.27 -4.57 13.55
N TRP A 136 -15.61 -5.73 13.60
CA TRP A 136 -14.38 -5.99 12.84
C TRP A 136 -14.23 -7.45 12.41
N ILE A 137 -13.39 -7.69 11.40
CA ILE A 137 -13.01 -9.03 10.91
C ILE A 137 -11.49 -9.18 10.83
N LEU A 138 -10.97 -10.37 11.17
CA LEU A 138 -9.54 -10.67 11.17
C LEU A 138 -9.28 -12.15 10.84
N GLY A 139 -8.42 -12.43 9.87
CA GLY A 139 -8.00 -13.80 9.55
C GLY A 139 -7.51 -13.97 8.12
N ALA A 140 -6.90 -15.11 7.82
CA ALA A 140 -6.46 -15.45 6.47
C ALA A 140 -7.65 -15.53 5.47
N GLU A 141 -8.84 -15.82 5.99
CA GLU A 141 -10.12 -15.88 5.29
C GLU A 141 -10.56 -14.51 4.76
N PHE A 142 -10.02 -13.43 5.34
CA PHE A 142 -10.27 -12.04 4.97
C PHE A 142 -9.01 -11.35 4.42
N PHE A 143 -7.96 -12.12 4.11
CA PHE A 143 -6.71 -11.58 3.59
C PHE A 143 -6.91 -11.02 2.18
N CYS A 144 -6.48 -9.78 1.92
CA CYS A 144 -6.62 -9.14 0.61
C CYS A 144 -5.67 -9.70 -0.46
N ASN A 145 -4.67 -10.48 -0.08
CA ASN A 145 -3.70 -11.16 -0.95
C ASN A 145 -2.82 -10.23 -1.83
N ALA A 146 -2.95 -8.90 -1.74
CA ALA A 146 -2.22 -7.95 -2.59
C ALA A 146 -0.70 -8.10 -2.55
N VAL A 147 -0.14 -8.45 -1.38
CA VAL A 147 1.31 -8.63 -1.21
C VAL A 147 1.92 -9.61 -2.23
N TYR A 148 1.14 -10.57 -2.75
CA TYR A 148 1.63 -11.53 -3.74
C TYR A 148 1.97 -10.91 -5.11
N LEU A 149 1.52 -9.68 -5.37
CA LEU A 149 1.98 -8.88 -6.51
C LEU A 149 3.50 -8.65 -6.44
N HIS A 150 4.04 -8.45 -5.24
CA HIS A 150 5.49 -8.31 -5.04
C HIS A 150 6.28 -9.61 -5.21
N PHE A 151 5.61 -10.76 -5.17
CA PHE A 151 6.23 -12.08 -5.29
C PHE A 151 6.00 -12.73 -6.65
N SER A 152 5.47 -11.98 -7.63
CA SER A 152 5.14 -12.50 -8.96
C SER A 152 4.18 -13.69 -8.87
N ARG A 153 3.13 -13.55 -8.04
CA ARG A 153 2.11 -14.57 -7.77
C ARG A 153 0.70 -14.02 -7.96
N MET A 154 0.41 -13.57 -9.18
CA MET A 154 -0.93 -13.13 -9.57
C MET A 154 -1.93 -14.31 -9.55
N SER A 155 -1.49 -15.52 -9.90
CA SER A 155 -2.33 -16.72 -9.89
C SER A 155 -2.96 -16.98 -8.51
N VAL A 156 -2.18 -16.83 -7.43
CA VAL A 156 -2.63 -17.00 -6.04
C VAL A 156 -3.74 -16.00 -5.71
N ILE A 157 -3.60 -14.75 -6.16
CA ILE A 157 -4.62 -13.71 -5.94
C ILE A 157 -5.90 -14.07 -6.69
N LYS A 158 -5.79 -14.41 -7.98
CA LYS A 158 -6.93 -14.78 -8.82
C LYS A 158 -7.67 -16.01 -8.31
N GLU A 159 -6.95 -16.96 -7.70
CA GLU A 159 -7.54 -18.14 -7.07
C GLU A 159 -8.30 -17.77 -5.77
N ARG A 160 -7.67 -16.99 -4.89
CA ARG A 160 -8.15 -16.80 -3.51
C ARG A 160 -9.10 -15.62 -3.35
N LEU A 161 -8.93 -14.55 -4.11
CA LEU A 161 -9.67 -13.30 -3.91
C LEU A 161 -11.20 -13.45 -4.06
N PRO A 162 -11.75 -14.22 -5.03
CA PRO A 162 -13.18 -14.49 -5.08
C PRO A 162 -13.71 -15.13 -3.79
N LYS A 163 -12.95 -16.05 -3.20
CA LYS A 163 -13.33 -16.70 -1.94
C LYS A 163 -13.28 -15.74 -0.76
N VAL A 164 -12.28 -14.87 -0.71
CA VAL A 164 -12.16 -13.81 0.31
C VAL A 164 -13.35 -12.88 0.25
N ILE A 165 -13.74 -12.42 -0.95
CA ILE A 165 -14.90 -11.56 -1.15
C ILE A 165 -16.19 -12.27 -0.69
N GLU A 166 -16.37 -13.53 -1.07
CA GLU A 166 -17.50 -14.35 -0.63
C GLU A 166 -17.55 -14.47 0.92
N ASN A 167 -16.40 -14.70 1.55
CA ASN A 167 -16.30 -14.81 3.02
C ASN A 167 -16.73 -13.51 3.71
N ILE A 168 -16.34 -12.35 3.18
CA ILE A 168 -16.74 -11.03 3.69
C ILE A 168 -18.25 -10.84 3.50
N SER A 169 -18.77 -11.11 2.30
CA SER A 169 -20.20 -10.96 2.00
C SER A 169 -21.09 -11.84 2.87
N LYS A 170 -20.64 -13.05 3.22
CA LYS A 170 -21.35 -13.98 4.11
C LYS A 170 -21.53 -13.44 5.53
N GLN A 171 -20.75 -12.45 5.95
CA GLN A 171 -20.93 -11.80 7.25
C GLN A 171 -22.00 -10.70 7.24
N GLY A 172 -22.69 -10.47 6.12
CA GLY A 172 -23.73 -9.44 6.00
C GLY A 172 -23.21 -8.02 5.84
N ILE A 173 -21.90 -7.83 5.67
CA ILE A 173 -21.24 -6.52 5.56
C ILE A 173 -21.67 -5.79 4.28
N LYS A 174 -22.02 -4.51 4.42
CA LYS A 174 -22.40 -3.59 3.32
C LYS A 174 -21.34 -2.52 3.09
N GLU A 175 -20.72 -2.03 4.16
CA GLU A 175 -19.63 -1.05 4.13
C GLU A 175 -18.41 -1.60 4.88
N LEU A 176 -17.30 -1.79 4.15
CA LEU A 176 -16.07 -2.33 4.69
C LEU A 176 -15.00 -1.23 4.80
N ILE A 177 -14.64 -0.85 6.03
CA ILE A 177 -13.51 0.06 6.27
C ILE A 177 -12.21 -0.74 6.11
N CYS A 178 -11.40 -0.38 5.13
CA CYS A 178 -10.10 -0.99 4.89
C CYS A 178 -9.03 -0.24 5.70
N LEU A 179 -8.55 -0.85 6.79
CA LEU A 179 -7.57 -0.24 7.71
C LEU A 179 -6.13 -0.21 7.20
N HIS A 180 -5.88 -0.68 5.98
CA HIS A 180 -4.61 -0.52 5.32
C HIS A 180 -4.81 -0.43 3.80
N ASP A 181 -3.88 0.24 3.10
CA ASP A 181 -4.06 0.66 1.72
C ASP A 181 -4.18 -0.50 0.72
N GLU A 182 -3.47 -1.63 0.89
CA GLU A 182 -3.60 -2.76 -0.05
C GLU A 182 -4.98 -3.41 0.02
N CYS A 183 -5.64 -3.45 1.18
CA CYS A 183 -7.02 -3.92 1.24
C CYS A 183 -7.92 -3.09 0.33
N TYR A 184 -7.83 -1.76 0.44
CA TYR A 184 -8.64 -0.87 -0.38
C TYR A 184 -8.25 -0.97 -1.87
N ALA A 185 -6.95 -1.00 -2.18
CA ALA A 185 -6.45 -1.16 -3.53
C ALA A 185 -6.85 -2.51 -4.17
N THR A 186 -6.85 -3.60 -3.40
CA THR A 186 -7.30 -4.91 -3.88
C THR A 186 -8.72 -4.81 -4.42
N TYR A 187 -9.63 -4.21 -3.65
CA TYR A 187 -11.04 -4.17 -4.03
C TYR A 187 -11.37 -3.12 -5.10
N ASN A 188 -10.63 -2.00 -5.15
CA ASN A 188 -10.94 -0.88 -6.06
C ASN A 188 -10.06 -0.81 -7.31
N SER A 189 -8.96 -1.56 -7.37
CA SER A 189 -8.04 -1.55 -8.51
C SER A 189 -7.79 -2.96 -9.05
N LEU A 190 -7.32 -3.87 -8.20
CA LEU A 190 -6.91 -5.21 -8.64
C LEU A 190 -8.10 -6.12 -9.01
N ALA A 191 -9.12 -6.19 -8.15
CA ALA A 191 -10.34 -6.94 -8.41
C ALA A 191 -11.00 -6.56 -9.74
N PRO A 192 -11.32 -5.28 -10.01
CA PRO A 192 -11.93 -4.90 -11.29
C PRO A 192 -11.01 -5.13 -12.49
N ALA A 193 -9.69 -4.99 -12.32
CA ALA A 193 -8.69 -5.32 -13.35
C ALA A 193 -8.72 -6.80 -13.75
N CYS A 194 -9.08 -7.71 -12.83
CA CYS A 194 -9.26 -9.14 -13.12
C CYS A 194 -10.72 -9.54 -13.37
N GLY A 195 -11.65 -8.57 -13.50
CA GLY A 195 -13.07 -8.86 -13.70
C GLY A 195 -13.78 -9.46 -12.50
N ILE A 196 -13.30 -9.20 -11.29
CA ILE A 196 -13.92 -9.63 -10.04
C ILE A 196 -14.82 -8.51 -9.52
N ASP A 197 -16.08 -8.81 -9.29
CA ASP A 197 -17.03 -7.88 -8.69
C ASP A 197 -16.89 -7.87 -7.17
N VAL A 198 -16.96 -6.67 -6.58
CA VAL A 198 -16.95 -6.45 -5.13
C VAL A 198 -18.35 -6.01 -4.69
N PRO A 199 -19.13 -6.87 -4.01
CA PRO A 199 -20.56 -6.65 -3.75
C PRO A 199 -20.83 -5.81 -2.49
N PHE A 200 -19.82 -5.12 -1.97
CA PHE A 200 -19.90 -4.25 -0.80
C PHE A 200 -19.14 -2.95 -1.09
N LYS A 201 -19.58 -1.85 -0.47
CA LYS A 201 -18.86 -0.58 -0.54
C LYS A 201 -17.60 -0.69 0.30
N THR A 202 -16.50 -0.16 -0.20
CA THR A 202 -15.25 -0.06 0.55
C THR A 202 -14.98 1.38 0.93
N ILE A 203 -14.44 1.59 2.13
CA ILE A 203 -14.08 2.90 2.68
C ILE A 203 -12.60 2.86 3.01
N HIS A 204 -11.82 3.80 2.50
CA HIS A 204 -10.41 3.92 2.88
C HIS A 204 -10.34 4.45 4.31
N TYR A 205 -9.46 3.93 5.17
CA TYR A 205 -9.42 4.42 6.56
C TYR A 205 -9.12 5.92 6.66
N MET A 206 -8.36 6.51 5.72
CA MET A 206 -8.14 7.97 5.68
C MET A 206 -9.43 8.74 5.36
N GLU A 207 -10.31 8.21 4.50
CA GLU A 207 -11.64 8.78 4.29
C GLU A 207 -12.45 8.73 5.59
N HIS A 208 -12.45 7.58 6.26
CA HIS A 208 -13.12 7.42 7.56
C HIS A 208 -12.57 8.39 8.62
N LEU A 209 -11.24 8.49 8.74
CA LEU A 209 -10.58 9.43 9.66
C LEU A 209 -10.99 10.87 9.37
N TYR A 210 -10.97 11.29 8.11
CA TYR A 210 -11.35 12.64 7.71
C TYR A 210 -12.80 12.96 8.11
N GLN A 211 -13.76 12.05 7.86
CA GLN A 211 -15.14 12.26 8.30
C GLN A 211 -15.26 12.33 9.82
N LYS A 212 -14.59 11.44 10.55
CA LYS A 212 -14.60 11.44 12.02
C LYS A 212 -13.95 12.67 12.64
N LEU A 213 -12.89 13.19 12.03
CA LEU A 213 -12.29 14.47 12.43
C LEU A 213 -13.25 15.64 12.19
N LYS A 214 -13.98 15.64 11.06
CA LYS A 214 -14.99 16.69 10.79
C LYS A 214 -16.16 16.64 11.78
N GLU A 215 -16.66 15.45 12.09
CA GLU A 215 -17.71 15.25 13.11
C GLU A 215 -17.25 15.74 14.50
N ASN A 216 -15.97 15.52 14.83
CA ASN A 216 -15.38 15.88 16.12
C ASN A 216 -14.53 17.15 16.08
N LYS A 217 -14.81 18.08 15.15
CA LYS A 217 -13.95 19.24 14.86
C LYS A 217 -13.64 20.10 16.09
N SER A 218 -14.58 20.25 17.02
CA SER A 218 -14.40 21.02 18.26
C SER A 218 -13.42 20.40 19.25
N GLY A 219 -13.16 19.09 19.13
CA GLY A 219 -12.20 18.36 19.98
C GLY A 219 -10.77 18.37 19.44
N ILE A 220 -10.54 18.88 18.23
CA ILE A 220 -9.23 18.89 17.60
C ILE A 220 -8.34 19.94 18.27
N LYS A 221 -7.15 19.50 18.70
CA LYS A 221 -6.03 20.33 19.13
C LYS A 221 -5.02 20.41 17.99
N PRO A 222 -4.87 21.57 17.33
CA PRO A 222 -3.90 21.73 16.24
C PRO A 222 -2.48 21.38 16.71
N LEU A 223 -1.81 20.53 15.95
CA LEU A 223 -0.47 20.03 16.31
C LEU A 223 0.61 21.08 16.03
N ASN A 224 0.45 21.89 14.98
CA ASN A 224 1.40 22.92 14.53
C ASN A 224 2.80 22.36 14.23
N VAL A 225 2.86 21.22 13.54
CA VAL A 225 4.11 20.51 13.21
C VAL A 225 4.29 20.36 11.70
N LYS A 226 5.53 20.17 11.26
CA LYS A 226 5.89 19.85 9.87
C LYS A 226 6.10 18.35 9.68
N ALA A 227 5.45 17.78 8.68
CA ALA A 227 5.50 16.35 8.42
C ALA A 227 5.95 16.05 6.99
N ALA A 228 6.89 15.12 6.86
CA ALA A 228 7.10 14.37 5.63
C ALA A 228 6.12 13.19 5.60
N TYR A 229 5.30 13.10 4.56
CA TYR A 229 4.44 11.95 4.35
C TYR A 229 5.20 10.84 3.64
N GLN A 230 5.30 9.66 4.27
CA GLN A 230 5.82 8.45 3.65
C GLN A 230 4.71 7.75 2.89
N ARG A 231 4.46 8.19 1.66
CA ARG A 231 3.51 7.54 0.74
C ARG A 231 3.99 6.13 0.38
N ASN A 232 3.21 5.11 0.72
CA ASN A 232 3.54 3.74 0.36
C ASN A 232 3.27 3.42 -1.12
N CYS A 233 3.76 2.26 -1.58
CA CYS A 233 3.53 1.76 -2.95
C CYS A 233 2.04 1.54 -3.24
N SER A 234 1.27 1.03 -2.29
CA SER A 234 -0.11 0.58 -2.49
C SER A 234 -1.09 1.71 -2.81
N THR A 235 -0.85 2.93 -2.30
CA THR A 235 -1.62 4.12 -2.69
C THR A 235 -1.51 4.48 -4.17
N ARG A 236 -0.48 3.99 -4.88
CA ARG A 236 -0.32 4.20 -6.33
C ARG A 236 -1.36 3.43 -7.15
N LEU A 237 -1.95 2.38 -6.57
CA LEU A 237 -3.06 1.64 -7.18
C LEU A 237 -4.40 2.39 -7.04
N VAL A 238 -4.47 3.38 -6.15
CA VAL A 238 -5.65 4.18 -5.80
C VAL A 238 -5.26 5.65 -5.55
N PRO A 239 -4.62 6.33 -6.51
CA PRO A 239 -4.00 7.65 -6.30
C PRO A 239 -4.99 8.72 -5.87
N GLN A 240 -6.28 8.53 -6.14
CA GLN A 240 -7.35 9.42 -5.72
C GLN A 240 -7.46 9.56 -4.19
N ILE A 241 -6.85 8.69 -3.38
CA ILE A 241 -6.90 8.82 -1.92
C ILE A 241 -5.83 9.76 -1.33
N ASP A 242 -4.86 10.23 -2.13
CA ASP A 242 -3.76 11.09 -1.62
C ASP A 242 -4.27 12.44 -1.09
N HIS A 243 -5.39 12.97 -1.62
CA HIS A 243 -5.95 14.24 -1.14
C HIS A 243 -6.35 14.19 0.35
N PHE A 244 -6.73 13.01 0.87
CA PHE A 244 -7.07 12.87 2.28
C PHE A 244 -5.89 13.17 3.20
N VAL A 245 -4.65 13.02 2.73
CA VAL A 245 -3.46 13.42 3.50
C VAL A 245 -3.48 14.92 3.73
N ASP A 246 -3.67 15.71 2.66
CA ASP A 246 -3.69 17.18 2.72
C ASP A 246 -4.91 17.67 3.52
N ASP A 247 -6.07 17.04 3.33
CA ASP A 247 -7.30 17.37 4.06
C ASP A 247 -7.19 17.08 5.57
N ILE A 248 -6.68 15.90 5.94
CA ILE A 248 -6.46 15.54 7.34
C ILE A 248 -5.42 16.48 7.96
N PHE A 249 -4.30 16.71 7.29
CA PHE A 249 -3.24 17.59 7.77
C PHE A 249 -3.76 19.01 8.00
N GLY A 250 -4.57 19.54 7.08
CA GLY A 250 -5.23 20.83 7.25
C GLY A 250 -6.16 20.89 8.46
N LEU A 251 -6.94 19.83 8.73
CA LEU A 251 -7.81 19.76 9.90
C LEU A 251 -7.03 19.72 11.23
N ILE A 252 -5.93 18.98 11.28
CA ILE A 252 -5.18 18.74 12.53
C ILE A 252 -3.97 19.69 12.71
N GLY A 253 -3.82 20.69 11.85
CA GLY A 253 -2.75 21.69 11.94
C GLY A 253 -1.36 21.13 11.64
N VAL A 254 -1.24 20.25 10.66
CA VAL A 254 0.04 19.70 10.17
C VAL A 254 0.38 20.34 8.82
N THR A 255 1.63 20.74 8.64
CA THR A 255 2.13 21.20 7.34
C THR A 255 2.79 20.04 6.60
N ARG A 256 2.23 19.60 5.47
CA ARG A 256 2.90 18.65 4.55
C ARG A 256 4.09 19.37 3.91
N LEU A 257 5.29 18.81 4.07
CA LEU A 257 6.49 19.38 3.45
C LEU A 257 6.47 19.18 1.94
N ASP A 258 6.79 20.23 1.19
CA ASP A 258 7.09 20.15 -0.24
C ASP A 258 8.53 19.64 -0.39
N ARG A 259 8.67 18.35 -0.70
CA ARG A 259 9.95 17.63 -0.76
C ARG A 259 10.07 16.83 -2.05
N GLU A 260 11.26 16.36 -2.38
CA GLU A 260 11.52 15.71 -3.67
C GLU A 260 10.71 14.42 -3.82
N TYR A 261 10.70 13.56 -2.80
CA TYR A 261 10.12 12.22 -2.89
C TYR A 261 8.73 12.10 -2.28
N ASP A 262 7.82 13.00 -2.66
CA ASP A 262 6.41 12.97 -2.26
C ASP A 262 5.46 12.85 -3.47
N ARG A 263 4.16 12.68 -3.21
CA ARG A 263 3.09 12.60 -4.22
C ARG A 263 3.42 11.55 -5.28
N GLU A 264 3.38 11.92 -6.56
CA GLU A 264 3.66 11.01 -7.68
C GLU A 264 5.14 10.51 -7.69
N ASN A 265 6.07 11.28 -7.13
CA ASN A 265 7.52 10.97 -7.08
C ASN A 265 7.93 10.18 -5.82
N ALA A 266 6.97 9.68 -5.03
CA ALA A 266 7.26 8.99 -3.78
C ALA A 266 8.12 7.72 -3.92
N LEU A 267 9.10 7.56 -3.02
CA LEU A 267 9.93 6.36 -2.96
C LEU A 267 9.32 5.27 -2.06
N CYS A 268 9.54 4.01 -2.44
CA CYS A 268 9.15 2.85 -1.64
C CYS A 268 9.86 2.84 -0.27
N CYS A 269 9.29 2.18 0.73
CA CYS A 269 9.96 1.96 2.02
C CYS A 269 11.23 1.09 1.93
N GLY A 270 11.46 0.46 0.78
CA GLY A 270 12.64 -0.33 0.47
C GLY A 270 12.56 -1.79 0.90
N ALA A 271 11.66 -2.20 1.81
CA ALA A 271 11.66 -3.55 2.40
C ALA A 271 11.69 -4.69 1.35
N LEU A 272 10.90 -4.59 0.29
CA LEU A 272 10.88 -5.63 -0.75
C LEU A 272 11.94 -5.43 -1.83
N ILE A 273 12.50 -4.22 -1.95
CA ILE A 273 13.68 -3.97 -2.77
C ILE A 273 14.88 -4.66 -2.15
N TRP A 274 15.03 -4.63 -0.82
CA TRP A 274 16.03 -5.42 -0.10
C TRP A 274 15.92 -6.92 -0.42
N ALA A 275 14.71 -7.48 -0.32
CA ALA A 275 14.48 -8.89 -0.55
C ALA A 275 14.74 -9.32 -2.01
N SER A 276 14.42 -8.45 -2.98
CA SER A 276 14.42 -8.79 -4.41
C SER A 276 15.62 -8.29 -5.20
N LYS A 277 16.24 -7.17 -4.80
CA LYS A 277 17.36 -6.50 -5.48
C LYS A 277 18.61 -6.39 -4.63
N GLY A 278 18.56 -6.81 -3.37
CA GLY A 278 19.71 -6.84 -2.46
C GLY A 278 19.90 -5.57 -1.63
N TYR A 279 20.93 -5.62 -0.78
CA TYR A 279 21.25 -4.61 0.23
C TYR A 279 21.40 -3.22 -0.38
N ASP A 280 22.26 -3.07 -1.39
CA ASP A 280 22.65 -1.75 -1.91
C ASP A 280 21.45 -0.99 -2.49
N ALA A 281 20.63 -1.66 -3.30
CA ALA A 281 19.43 -1.06 -3.89
C ALA A 281 18.41 -0.68 -2.82
N GLY A 282 18.20 -1.55 -1.82
CA GLY A 282 17.30 -1.27 -0.72
C GLY A 282 17.80 -0.12 0.16
N HIS A 283 19.10 -0.05 0.43
CA HIS A 283 19.72 1.02 1.20
C HIS A 283 19.66 2.35 0.46
N ASP A 284 20.01 2.40 -0.83
CA ASP A 284 19.98 3.62 -1.63
C ASP A 284 18.62 4.33 -1.54
N VAL A 285 17.54 3.58 -1.79
CA VAL A 285 16.17 4.12 -1.80
C VAL A 285 15.80 4.68 -0.44
N GLN A 286 16.14 3.97 0.64
CA GLN A 286 15.87 4.42 2.00
C GLN A 286 16.70 5.66 2.35
N GLN A 287 17.97 5.69 1.97
CA GLN A 287 18.88 6.79 2.26
C GLN A 287 18.43 8.07 1.57
N ARG A 288 18.18 8.04 0.26
CA ARG A 288 17.69 9.19 -0.51
C ARG A 288 16.40 9.76 0.07
N ASN A 289 15.47 8.88 0.43
CA ASN A 289 14.20 9.30 1.01
C ASN A 289 14.36 9.94 2.39
N ILE A 290 15.18 9.35 3.27
CA ILE A 290 15.43 9.89 4.61
C ILE A 290 16.22 11.21 4.53
N ASP A 291 17.23 11.31 3.67
CA ASP A 291 18.00 12.53 3.49
C ASP A 291 17.13 13.67 2.94
N ASP A 292 16.20 13.37 2.03
CA ASP A 292 15.18 14.32 1.55
C ASP A 292 14.30 14.82 2.70
N MET A 293 13.85 13.94 3.61
CA MET A 293 13.08 14.34 4.80
C MET A 293 13.88 15.26 5.73
N VAL A 294 15.15 14.94 5.98
CA VAL A 294 16.06 15.75 6.82
C VAL A 294 16.30 17.12 6.19
N LYS A 295 16.61 17.14 4.89
CA LYS A 295 16.88 18.37 4.13
C LYS A 295 15.72 19.37 4.19
N HIS A 296 14.48 18.88 4.19
CA HIS A 296 13.28 19.71 4.25
C HIS A 296 12.79 19.98 5.69
N GLY A 297 13.52 19.53 6.71
CA GLY A 297 13.25 19.84 8.12
C GLY A 297 12.00 19.15 8.67
N ALA A 298 11.79 17.87 8.33
CA ALA A 298 10.69 17.08 8.87
C ALA A 298 10.80 16.89 10.39
N GLU A 299 9.74 17.25 11.12
CA GLU A 299 9.61 16.92 12.54
C GLU A 299 9.01 15.51 12.71
N TYR A 300 8.09 15.16 11.81
CA TYR A 300 7.45 13.85 11.74
C TYR A 300 7.63 13.19 10.37
N CYS A 301 7.78 11.87 10.39
CA CYS A 301 7.61 11.01 9.22
C CYS A 301 6.29 10.26 9.40
N VAL A 302 5.28 10.61 8.60
CA VAL A 302 3.92 10.08 8.71
C VAL A 302 3.75 8.89 7.77
N PHE A 303 3.56 7.71 8.35
CA PHE A 303 3.31 6.46 7.63
C PHE A 303 1.82 6.21 7.48
N ASN A 304 1.38 5.75 6.31
CA ASN A 304 0.01 5.24 6.11
C ASN A 304 -0.10 3.72 6.12
N CYS A 305 1.03 3.00 6.24
CA CYS A 305 1.07 1.55 6.23
C CYS A 305 1.99 1.00 7.32
N PRO A 306 1.50 0.11 8.19
CA PRO A 306 2.32 -0.55 9.20
C PRO A 306 3.49 -1.37 8.63
N ALA A 307 3.36 -1.96 7.43
CA ALA A 307 4.48 -2.67 6.82
C ALA A 307 5.60 -1.73 6.32
N CYS A 308 5.29 -0.44 6.08
CA CYS A 308 6.30 0.58 5.79
C CYS A 308 6.95 1.13 7.06
N TRP A 309 6.28 1.03 8.21
CA TRP A 309 6.82 1.41 9.51
C TRP A 309 8.07 0.59 9.84
N ASP A 310 7.95 -0.73 9.81
CA ASP A 310 9.00 -1.65 10.28
C ASP A 310 10.39 -1.42 9.64
N PRO A 311 10.55 -1.25 8.32
CA PRO A 311 11.85 -1.05 7.70
C PRO A 311 12.43 0.39 7.84
N LEU A 312 11.62 1.39 8.19
CA LEU A 312 12.00 2.81 8.13
C LEU A 312 11.92 3.56 9.45
N ALA A 313 11.00 3.21 10.35
CA ALA A 313 10.68 3.99 11.54
C ALA A 313 11.90 4.21 12.45
N GLU A 314 12.71 3.18 12.68
CA GLU A 314 13.93 3.32 13.48
C GLU A 314 14.98 4.19 12.76
N LYS A 315 15.10 4.07 11.44
CA LYS A 315 16.07 4.83 10.64
C LYS A 315 15.75 6.32 10.62
N VAL A 316 14.47 6.68 10.49
CA VAL A 316 14.02 8.09 10.57
C VAL A 316 14.21 8.64 11.99
N ALA A 317 13.93 7.83 13.03
CA ALA A 317 14.13 8.22 14.42
C ALA A 317 15.60 8.52 14.74
N LYS A 318 16.55 7.72 14.22
CA LYS A 318 18.00 7.98 14.33
C LYS A 318 18.46 9.28 13.68
N LYS A 319 17.64 9.88 12.80
CA LYS A 319 17.87 11.20 12.20
C LYS A 319 17.13 12.34 12.92
N GLY A 320 16.53 12.06 14.07
CA GLY A 320 15.79 13.05 14.86
C GLY A 320 14.35 13.32 14.39
N ILE A 321 13.84 12.52 13.43
CA ILE A 321 12.48 12.66 12.90
C ILE A 321 11.57 11.67 13.62
N LYS A 322 10.42 12.13 14.14
CA LYS A 322 9.48 11.28 14.88
C LYS A 322 8.66 10.40 13.92
N PRO A 323 8.81 9.06 13.92
CA PRO A 323 7.94 8.20 13.14
C PRO A 323 6.54 8.16 13.76
N ILE A 324 5.50 8.32 12.95
CA ILE A 324 4.11 8.20 13.40
C ILE A 324 3.20 7.62 12.31
N HIS A 325 2.21 6.79 12.68
CA HIS A 325 1.20 6.34 11.74
C HIS A 325 0.11 7.41 11.59
N MET A 326 -0.50 7.57 10.40
CA MET A 326 -1.55 8.57 10.15
C MET A 326 -2.68 8.50 11.19
N ILE A 327 -3.15 7.30 11.53
CA ILE A 327 -4.15 7.08 12.59
C ILE A 327 -3.68 7.66 13.94
N ASP A 328 -2.44 7.37 14.34
CA ASP A 328 -1.89 7.84 15.61
C ASP A 328 -1.67 9.36 15.61
N LEU A 329 -1.30 9.95 14.46
CA LEU A 329 -1.20 11.40 14.31
C LEU A 329 -2.57 12.07 14.54
N CYS A 330 -3.64 11.51 13.97
CA CYS A 330 -4.99 11.98 14.23
C CYS A 330 -5.40 11.82 15.70
N LYS A 331 -5.00 10.71 16.35
CA LYS A 331 -5.23 10.50 17.80
C LYS A 331 -4.52 11.55 18.65
N LEU A 332 -3.27 11.88 18.37
CA LEU A 332 -2.55 12.96 19.07
C LEU A 332 -3.33 14.27 18.98
N ALA A 333 -3.85 14.61 17.81
CA ALA A 333 -4.69 15.80 17.62
C ALA A 333 -6.00 15.76 18.41
N MET A 334 -6.51 14.56 18.72
CA MET A 334 -7.68 14.34 19.58
C MET A 334 -7.33 14.24 21.08
N GLY A 335 -6.05 14.39 21.44
CA GLY A 335 -5.55 14.28 22.81
C GLY A 335 -5.41 12.84 23.33
N GLU A 336 -5.33 11.86 22.43
CA GLU A 336 -5.10 10.45 22.74
C GLU A 336 -3.63 10.06 22.52
N GLU A 337 -3.19 8.92 23.06
CA GLU A 337 -1.83 8.43 22.89
C GLU A 337 -1.61 7.67 21.57
N GLN A 338 -0.36 7.68 21.10
CA GLN A 338 0.08 6.88 19.97
C GLN A 338 0.12 5.39 20.32
N ALA A 339 -0.55 4.56 19.52
CA ALA A 339 -0.59 3.11 19.73
C ALA A 339 0.70 2.42 19.24
N LEU A 340 1.24 2.83 18.09
CA LEU A 340 2.46 2.23 17.55
C LEU A 340 3.71 2.84 18.16
N LYS A 341 4.43 2.06 18.96
CA LYS A 341 5.72 2.48 19.54
C LYS A 341 6.86 1.80 18.78
N LEU A 342 8.02 2.45 18.75
CA LEU A 342 9.25 1.76 18.39
C LEU A 342 9.51 0.67 19.43
N PRO A 343 10.12 -0.47 19.05
CA PRO A 343 10.60 -1.42 20.05
C PRO A 343 11.53 -0.68 21.02
N GLU A 344 11.37 -0.91 22.32
CA GLU A 344 12.35 -0.46 23.31
C GLU A 344 13.68 -1.16 22.98
N VAL A 345 14.61 -0.43 22.38
CA VAL A 345 15.98 -0.91 22.24
C VAL A 345 16.60 -0.70 23.61
N PRO A 346 17.05 -1.76 24.32
CA PRO A 346 17.87 -1.56 25.50
C PRO A 346 19.03 -0.67 25.08
N LEU A 347 19.19 0.48 25.73
CA LEU A 347 20.43 1.24 25.62
C LEU A 347 21.53 0.27 26.02
N GLU A 348 22.32 -0.20 25.05
CA GLU A 348 23.54 -0.95 25.35
C GLU A 348 24.39 -0.05 26.25
N VAL A 349 24.65 -0.56 27.46
CA VAL A 349 25.40 0.08 28.54
C VAL A 349 26.88 0.11 28.19
#